data_AF-A0A1E4ZX42-F1
#
_entry.id   AF-A0A1E4ZX42-F1
#
_cell.length_a   1.000
_cell.length_b   1.000
_cell.length_c   1.000
_cell.angle_alpha   90.00
_cell.angle_beta   90.00
_cell.angle_gamma   90.00
#
_symmetry.space_group_name_H-M   'P 1'
#
loop_
_entity.id
_entity.type
_entity.pdbx_description
1 polymer ?
#
loop_
_entity_poly.entity_id
_entity_poly.type
_entity_poly.pdbx_seq_one_letter_code
_entity_poly.pdbx_strand_id
1 'polypeptide(L)'
;MRTKNRFIRSALSIVFAGSVFCLEASADSPVLPADVQFSDMAVSASLTGVAGDAAAGRKIFANRKQGNCLACHAATDLKEQLFHGGVGPSLDGAGSRWSEGQLRAIVVNAKTMFSSETVMPGFYTLEVGADVRKDLIGKTILSAQQVEDVVAYLTTLK
;
A
#
# COMPACT_ATOMS: atom_id res chain seq x y z
N MET A 1 -2.25 -79.22 -25.86
CA MET A 1 -2.44 -78.48 -24.58
C MET A 1 -1.87 -77.08 -24.78
N ARG A 2 -2.65 -76.00 -25.01
CA ARG A 2 -3.36 -75.15 -24.01
C ARG A 2 -2.44 -74.87 -22.81
N THR A 3 -1.92 -73.65 -22.59
CA THR A 3 -2.62 -72.46 -22.01
C THR A 3 -1.74 -71.18 -22.10
N LYS A 4 -2.25 -70.05 -22.62
CA LYS A 4 -2.80 -68.82 -21.94
C LYS A 4 -1.80 -67.68 -21.61
N ASN A 5 -2.00 -66.55 -22.31
CA ASN A 5 -2.04 -65.11 -21.92
C ASN A 5 -1.23 -64.55 -20.73
N ARG A 6 -0.59 -63.39 -20.95
CA ARG A 6 -0.84 -62.06 -20.31
C ARG A 6 0.13 -61.00 -20.89
N PHE A 7 -0.33 -60.06 -21.72
CA PHE A 7 -0.69 -58.67 -21.35
C PHE A 7 0.23 -58.01 -20.31
N ILE A 8 1.09 -57.07 -20.73
CA ILE A 8 1.36 -55.82 -19.99
C ILE A 8 1.58 -54.68 -20.99
N ARG A 9 0.74 -53.65 -20.87
CA ARG A 9 0.75 -52.37 -21.58
C ARG A 9 1.83 -51.48 -20.96
N SER A 10 2.72 -50.89 -21.75
CA SER A 10 3.58 -49.79 -21.28
C SER A 10 3.02 -48.48 -21.81
N ALA A 11 2.32 -47.74 -20.94
CA ALA A 11 1.90 -46.37 -21.19
C ALA A 11 3.08 -45.44 -20.90
N LEU A 12 3.54 -44.74 -21.95
CA LEU A 12 4.57 -43.72 -21.86
C LEU A 12 3.92 -42.42 -21.40
N SER A 13 4.01 -42.12 -20.11
CA SER A 13 3.56 -40.84 -19.53
C SER A 13 4.59 -39.75 -19.84
N ILE A 14 4.23 -38.82 -20.73
CA ILE A 14 4.99 -37.59 -20.97
C ILE A 14 4.60 -36.59 -19.87
N VAL A 15 5.53 -36.33 -18.95
CA VAL A 15 5.41 -35.26 -17.95
C VAL A 15 5.86 -33.95 -18.61
N PHE A 16 4.90 -33.07 -18.90
CA PHE A 16 5.16 -31.70 -19.35
C PHE A 16 5.49 -30.85 -18.11
N ALA A 17 6.78 -30.63 -17.84
CA ALA A 17 7.22 -29.71 -16.80
C ALA A 17 6.94 -28.27 -17.25
N GLY A 18 5.84 -27.69 -16.78
CA GLY A 18 5.50 -26.29 -17.00
C GLY A 18 6.50 -25.38 -16.31
N SER A 19 7.36 -24.73 -17.09
CA SER A 19 8.28 -23.68 -16.65
C SER A 19 7.49 -22.48 -16.11
N VAL A 20 7.64 -22.20 -14.83
CA VAL A 20 7.14 -21.00 -14.14
C VAL A 20 7.96 -19.82 -14.63
N PHE A 21 7.37 -18.96 -15.46
CA PHE A 21 7.93 -17.64 -15.77
C PHE A 21 7.71 -16.73 -14.55
N CYS A 22 8.76 -16.50 -13.76
CA CYS A 22 8.78 -15.39 -12.81
C CYS A 22 8.85 -14.09 -13.63
N LEU A 23 7.76 -13.31 -13.59
CA LEU A 23 7.73 -11.98 -14.16
C LEU A 23 8.60 -11.09 -13.26
N GLU A 24 9.82 -10.77 -13.70
CA GLU A 24 10.67 -9.81 -13.01
C GLU A 24 10.05 -8.41 -13.20
N ALA A 25 9.47 -7.87 -12.13
CA ALA A 25 9.04 -6.49 -12.10
C ALA A 25 10.30 -5.60 -12.13
N SER A 26 10.51 -4.88 -13.24
CA SER A 26 11.53 -3.83 -13.32
C SER A 26 11.18 -2.75 -12.28
N ALA A 27 11.94 -2.68 -11.20
CA ALA A 27 11.84 -1.59 -10.24
C ALA A 27 12.41 -0.32 -10.90
N ASP A 28 11.51 0.55 -11.37
CA ASP A 28 11.90 1.89 -11.76
C ASP A 28 12.30 2.70 -10.52
N SER A 29 13.06 3.78 -10.70
CA SER A 29 13.40 4.63 -9.55
C SER A 29 12.13 5.19 -8.91
N PRO A 30 12.02 5.25 -7.56
CA PRO A 30 10.84 5.80 -6.91
C PRO A 30 10.52 7.22 -7.41
N VAL A 31 9.25 7.48 -7.68
CA VAL A 31 8.75 8.82 -8.04
C VAL A 31 9.09 9.79 -6.91
N LEU A 32 9.80 10.87 -7.23
CA LEU A 32 10.16 11.87 -6.24
C LEU A 32 8.91 12.62 -5.75
N PRO A 33 8.90 13.13 -4.50
CA PRO A 33 7.72 13.83 -3.95
C PRO A 33 7.23 15.00 -4.81
N ALA A 34 8.14 15.71 -5.49
CA ALA A 34 7.81 16.85 -6.35
C ALA A 34 7.23 16.44 -7.72
N ASP A 35 7.39 15.18 -8.11
CA ASP A 35 6.99 14.65 -9.42
C ASP A 35 5.70 13.81 -9.33
N VAL A 36 5.07 13.74 -8.15
CA VAL A 36 3.84 12.98 -7.96
C VAL A 36 2.69 13.68 -8.69
N GLN A 37 2.13 12.98 -9.68
CA GLN A 37 1.05 13.52 -10.50
C GLN A 37 -0.32 13.19 -9.91
N PHE A 38 -1.07 14.24 -9.62
CA PHE A 38 -2.47 14.16 -9.24
C PHE A 38 -3.36 14.39 -10.46
N SER A 39 -4.28 13.47 -10.73
CA SER A 39 -5.26 13.56 -11.81
C SER A 39 -6.58 12.97 -11.36
N ASP A 40 -7.71 13.62 -11.63
CA ASP A 40 -9.05 13.14 -11.29
C ASP A 40 -9.20 12.72 -9.81
N MET A 41 -8.61 13.50 -8.91
CA MET A 41 -8.55 13.21 -7.47
C MET A 41 -7.87 11.88 -7.15
N ALA A 42 -6.88 11.47 -7.93
CA ALA A 42 -6.13 10.23 -7.73
C ALA A 42 -4.65 10.41 -8.07
N VAL A 43 -3.84 9.56 -7.44
CA VAL A 43 -2.48 9.26 -7.88
C VAL A 43 -2.54 7.82 -8.39
N SER A 44 -2.76 7.69 -9.70
CA SER A 44 -3.08 6.41 -10.32
C SER A 44 -1.88 5.49 -10.46
N ALA A 45 -0.70 6.06 -10.74
CA ALA A 45 0.54 5.29 -10.81
C ALA A 45 1.07 4.97 -9.41
N SER A 46 1.65 3.78 -9.25
CA SER A 46 2.44 3.44 -8.06
C SER A 46 3.65 4.38 -7.96
N LEU A 47 4.02 4.74 -6.73
CA LEU A 47 5.20 5.58 -6.46
C LEU A 47 6.52 4.82 -6.65
N THR A 48 6.49 3.49 -6.71
CA THR A 48 7.70 2.66 -6.82
C THR A 48 7.63 1.61 -7.93
N GLY A 49 6.44 1.35 -8.48
CA GLY A 49 6.21 0.21 -9.38
C GLY A 49 6.23 -1.15 -8.66
N VAL A 50 6.45 -1.17 -7.34
CA VAL A 50 6.46 -2.37 -6.50
C VAL A 50 5.14 -2.45 -5.75
N ALA A 51 4.56 -3.65 -5.67
CA ALA A 51 3.34 -3.88 -4.91
C ALA A 51 3.56 -3.59 -3.41
N GLY A 52 2.58 -2.94 -2.78
CA GLY A 52 2.61 -2.68 -1.34
C GLY A 52 2.39 -3.95 -0.50
N ASP A 53 3.08 -4.04 0.64
CA ASP A 53 2.85 -5.08 1.65
C ASP A 53 1.86 -4.57 2.72
N ALA A 54 0.63 -5.09 2.70
CA ALA A 54 -0.42 -4.72 3.66
C ALA A 54 -0.03 -4.98 5.12
N ALA A 55 0.76 -6.01 5.41
CA ALA A 55 1.21 -6.29 6.78
C ALA A 55 2.26 -5.28 7.25
N ALA A 56 3.15 -4.83 6.35
CA ALA A 56 4.05 -3.72 6.61
C ALA A 56 3.26 -2.41 6.78
N GLY A 57 2.29 -2.16 5.91
CA GLY A 57 1.40 -1.00 5.94
C GLY A 57 0.66 -0.87 7.27
N ARG A 58 0.07 -1.97 7.75
CA ARG A 58 -0.61 -2.03 9.05
C ARG A 58 0.32 -1.63 10.20
N LYS A 59 1.60 -2.04 10.16
CA LYS A 59 2.60 -1.66 11.17
C LYS A 59 2.97 -0.18 11.06
N ILE A 60 3.18 0.34 9.85
CA ILE A 60 3.50 1.76 9.61
C ILE A 60 2.36 2.66 10.07
N PHE A 61 1.12 2.25 9.77
CA PHE A 61 -0.11 2.93 10.15
C PHE A 61 -0.22 3.12 11.67
N ALA A 62 0.10 2.08 12.45
CA ALA A 62 0.06 2.12 13.92
C ALA A 62 1.32 2.76 14.56
N ASN A 63 2.42 2.90 13.82
CA ASN A 63 3.70 3.34 14.39
C ASN A 63 3.72 4.86 14.62
N ARG A 64 3.89 5.27 15.89
CA ARG A 64 3.94 6.67 16.35
C ARG A 64 5.05 7.53 15.75
N LYS A 65 6.11 6.90 15.24
CA LYS A 65 7.25 7.59 14.59
C LYS A 65 7.17 7.57 13.05
N GLN A 66 6.14 6.93 12.49
CA GLN A 66 5.91 6.85 11.05
C GLN A 66 4.52 7.43 10.71
N GLY A 67 3.54 6.59 10.38
CA GLY A 67 2.20 7.05 9.97
C GLY A 67 1.41 7.64 11.14
N ASN A 68 1.55 7.10 12.34
CA ASN A 68 0.82 7.53 13.55
C ASN A 68 -0.69 7.76 13.32
N CYS A 69 -1.30 6.99 12.42
CA CYS A 69 -2.63 7.26 11.89
C CYS A 69 -3.70 7.09 12.98
N LEU A 70 -3.45 6.18 13.93
CA LEU A 70 -4.29 5.94 15.11
C LEU A 70 -4.40 7.14 16.05
N ALA A 71 -3.50 8.14 15.96
CA ALA A 71 -3.64 9.36 16.73
C ALA A 71 -4.87 10.18 16.33
N CYS A 72 -5.34 10.03 15.09
CA CYS A 72 -6.49 10.77 14.56
C CYS A 72 -7.67 9.87 14.19
N HIS A 73 -7.42 8.63 13.77
CA HIS A 73 -8.42 7.74 13.22
C HIS A 73 -8.63 6.49 14.07
N ALA A 74 -9.87 6.00 14.11
CA ALA A 74 -10.17 4.65 14.56
C ALA A 74 -10.10 3.65 13.40
N ALA A 75 -9.62 2.44 13.70
CA ALA A 75 -9.70 1.28 12.82
C ALA A 75 -9.95 0.04 13.69
N THR A 76 -11.07 -0.66 13.47
CA THR A 76 -11.47 -1.85 14.26
C THR A 76 -10.51 -3.02 14.03
N ASP A 77 -9.89 -3.09 12.84
CA ASP A 77 -8.84 -4.05 12.54
C ASP A 77 -7.66 -3.97 13.54
N LEU A 78 -7.39 -2.79 14.09
CA LEU A 78 -6.32 -2.53 15.06
C LEU A 78 -6.86 -2.39 16.50
N LYS A 79 -7.98 -3.01 16.85
CA LYS A 79 -8.60 -2.92 18.19
C LYS A 79 -7.71 -3.36 19.36
N GLU A 80 -6.62 -4.10 19.08
CA GLU A 80 -5.61 -4.44 20.07
C GLU A 80 -4.70 -3.25 20.44
N GLN A 81 -4.67 -2.20 19.62
CA GLN A 81 -4.04 -0.92 19.94
C GLN A 81 -5.01 -0.07 20.76
N LEU A 82 -4.48 0.58 21.79
CA LEU A 82 -5.28 1.41 22.69
C LEU A 82 -5.30 2.87 22.23
N PHE A 83 -6.34 3.60 22.64
CA PHE A 83 -6.47 5.06 22.51
C PHE A 83 -6.47 5.57 21.06
N HIS A 84 -7.37 5.05 20.23
CA HIS A 84 -7.61 5.60 18.90
C HIS A 84 -8.21 7.00 18.99
N GLY A 85 -7.71 7.93 18.17
CA GLY A 85 -8.26 9.26 18.04
C GLY A 85 -9.60 9.30 17.31
N GLY A 86 -10.30 10.42 17.44
CA GLY A 86 -11.56 10.71 16.74
C GLY A 86 -11.54 12.05 16.00
N VAL A 87 -10.36 12.56 15.66
CA VAL A 87 -10.19 13.81 14.90
C VAL A 87 -10.60 13.58 13.44
N GLY A 88 -10.14 12.47 12.86
CA GLY A 88 -10.58 12.00 11.56
C GLY A 88 -11.70 10.97 11.69
N PRO A 89 -12.41 10.67 10.58
CA PRO A 89 -13.44 9.63 10.57
C PRO A 89 -12.82 8.23 10.79
N SER A 90 -13.64 7.26 11.19
CA SER A 90 -13.22 5.85 11.18
C SER A 90 -12.75 5.43 9.79
N LEU A 91 -11.68 4.64 9.72
CA LEU A 91 -11.17 4.07 8.49
C LEU A 91 -11.73 2.69 8.18
N ASP A 92 -12.59 2.14 9.04
CA ASP A 92 -13.37 0.94 8.71
C ASP A 92 -14.17 1.22 7.42
N GLY A 93 -14.08 0.34 6.43
CA GLY A 93 -14.69 0.51 5.11
C GLY A 93 -13.99 1.49 4.16
N ALA A 94 -12.81 2.03 4.49
CA ALA A 94 -12.08 2.95 3.62
C ALA A 94 -11.76 2.33 2.25
N GLY A 95 -11.37 1.06 2.20
CA GLY A 95 -11.11 0.32 0.97
C GLY A 95 -12.36 0.02 0.13
N SER A 96 -13.56 0.21 0.71
CA SER A 96 -14.83 0.16 -0.01
C SER A 96 -15.26 1.55 -0.51
N ARG A 97 -14.87 2.63 0.18
CA ARG A 97 -15.24 4.01 -0.14
C ARG A 97 -14.37 4.67 -1.20
N TRP A 98 -13.08 4.33 -1.21
CA TRP A 98 -12.08 4.99 -2.04
C TRP A 98 -11.37 3.97 -2.92
N SER A 99 -11.08 4.36 -4.16
CA SER A 99 -10.20 3.57 -5.02
C SER A 99 -8.77 3.60 -4.49
N GLU A 100 -7.94 2.64 -4.92
CA GLU A 100 -6.53 2.59 -4.53
C GLU A 100 -5.79 3.89 -4.88
N GLY A 101 -6.01 4.44 -6.08
CA GLY A 101 -5.39 5.69 -6.51
C GLY A 101 -5.86 6.90 -5.70
N GLN A 102 -7.12 6.92 -5.24
CA GLN A 102 -7.63 7.94 -4.34
C GLN A 102 -7.02 7.81 -2.94
N LEU A 103 -6.90 6.59 -2.41
CA LEU A 103 -6.21 6.32 -1.14
C LEU A 103 -4.75 6.79 -1.21
N ARG A 104 -4.05 6.47 -2.30
CA ARG A 104 -2.68 6.94 -2.54
C ARG A 104 -2.60 8.45 -2.53
N ALA A 105 -3.48 9.14 -3.25
CA ALA A 105 -3.51 10.59 -3.26
C ALA A 105 -3.74 11.19 -1.86
N ILE A 106 -4.66 10.61 -1.08
CA ILE A 106 -4.95 11.06 0.29
C ILE A 106 -3.72 10.91 1.19
N VAL A 107 -3.01 9.77 1.11
CA VAL A 107 -1.81 9.52 1.92
C VAL A 107 -0.64 10.40 1.47
N VAL A 108 -0.43 10.56 0.16
CA VAL A 108 0.64 11.41 -0.38
C VAL A 108 0.46 12.86 0.09
N ASN A 109 -0.69 13.47 -0.21
CA ASN A 109 -0.98 14.84 0.15
C ASN A 109 -2.50 15.06 0.34
N ALA A 110 -2.97 14.86 1.58
CA ALA A 110 -4.36 15.09 1.94
C ALA A 110 -4.84 16.54 1.66
N LYS A 111 -3.94 17.53 1.66
CA LYS A 111 -4.29 18.94 1.41
C LYS A 111 -4.64 19.18 -0.05
N THR A 112 -3.90 18.55 -0.97
CA THR A 112 -4.24 18.54 -2.40
C THR A 112 -5.55 17.81 -2.65
N MET A 113 -5.81 16.73 -1.92
CA MET A 113 -7.00 15.90 -2.11
C MET A 113 -8.29 16.48 -1.55
N PHE A 114 -8.24 17.15 -0.39
CA PHE A 114 -9.43 17.67 0.26
C PHE A 114 -9.46 19.20 0.22
N SER A 115 -8.60 19.82 1.03
CA SER A 115 -8.37 21.27 1.06
C SER A 115 -7.20 21.57 1.98
N SER A 116 -6.68 22.79 1.95
CA SER A 116 -5.68 23.27 2.91
C SER A 116 -6.16 23.26 4.36
N GLU A 117 -7.48 23.21 4.59
CA GLU A 117 -8.09 23.19 5.93
C GLU A 117 -8.00 21.82 6.61
N THR A 118 -7.71 20.75 5.85
CA THR A 118 -7.53 19.44 6.48
C THR A 118 -6.31 19.43 7.39
N VAL A 119 -6.53 18.96 8.62
CA VAL A 119 -5.47 18.77 9.61
C VAL A 119 -4.66 17.51 9.33
N MET A 120 -5.13 16.60 8.46
CA MET A 120 -4.36 15.43 8.05
C MET A 120 -3.09 15.89 7.33
N PRO A 121 -1.90 15.42 7.74
CA PRO A 121 -0.66 15.77 7.07
C PRO A 121 -0.55 15.06 5.72
N GLY A 122 0.23 15.64 4.80
CA GLY A 122 0.73 14.88 3.65
C GLY A 122 1.93 14.05 4.08
N PHE A 123 1.94 12.75 3.79
CA PHE A 123 3.00 11.85 4.23
C PHE A 123 4.14 11.73 3.22
N TYR A 124 3.89 12.09 1.96
CA TYR A 124 4.87 12.05 0.87
C TYR A 124 4.83 13.33 0.02
N THR A 125 5.10 14.45 0.67
CA THR A 125 5.19 15.77 0.03
C THR A 125 6.26 16.61 0.73
N LEU A 126 6.85 17.56 -0.01
CA LEU A 126 7.73 18.60 0.54
C LEU A 126 7.00 19.94 0.72
N GLU A 127 5.70 19.99 0.41
CA GLU A 127 4.81 21.12 0.71
C GLU A 127 4.45 21.10 2.20
N VAL A 128 5.39 21.56 3.01
CA VAL A 128 5.32 21.55 4.48
C VAL A 128 4.96 22.93 5.03
N GLY A 129 4.60 22.96 6.32
CA GLY A 129 4.35 24.22 7.04
C GLY A 129 5.62 24.99 7.38
N ALA A 130 5.47 26.01 8.23
CA ALA A 130 6.58 26.80 8.76
C ALA A 130 7.38 26.02 9.81
N ASP A 131 8.62 26.47 10.05
CA ASP A 131 9.48 26.04 11.17
C ASP A 131 9.71 24.52 11.28
N VAL A 132 9.91 23.87 10.13
CA VAL A 132 10.27 22.45 10.09
C VAL A 132 11.54 22.21 10.90
N ARG A 133 11.51 21.16 11.73
CA ARG A 133 12.65 20.72 12.54
C ARG A 133 13.88 20.57 11.65
N LYS A 134 15.01 21.18 12.04
CA LYS A 134 16.20 21.35 11.19
C LYS A 134 16.70 20.06 10.52
N ASP A 135 16.62 18.92 11.20
CA ASP A 135 17.06 17.60 10.71
C ASP A 135 16.06 16.91 9.75
N LEU A 136 14.86 17.47 9.59
CA LEU A 136 13.78 16.96 8.73
C LEU A 136 13.55 17.80 7.47
N ILE A 137 14.29 18.89 7.29
CA ILE A 137 14.19 19.72 6.08
C ILE A 137 14.52 18.86 4.84
N GLY A 138 13.66 18.93 3.82
CA GLY A 138 13.81 18.17 2.57
C GLY A 138 13.49 16.67 2.68
N LYS A 139 12.89 16.22 3.79
CA LYS A 139 12.49 14.82 3.99
C LYS A 139 10.98 14.70 4.09
N THR A 140 10.43 13.64 3.52
CA THR A 140 9.04 13.23 3.71
C THR A 140 8.87 12.42 5.00
N ILE A 141 7.63 12.30 5.47
CA ILE A 141 7.31 11.51 6.68
C ILE A 141 7.45 10.02 6.39
N LEU A 142 6.93 9.57 5.26
CA LEU A 142 7.05 8.19 4.77
C LEU A 142 7.92 8.17 3.51
N SER A 143 8.55 7.04 3.22
CA SER A 143 9.12 6.79 1.89
C SER A 143 8.03 6.41 0.88
N ALA A 144 8.33 6.46 -0.41
CA ALA A 144 7.42 6.01 -1.47
C ALA A 144 6.88 4.60 -1.20
N GLN A 145 7.75 3.64 -0.88
CA GLN A 145 7.31 2.26 -0.60
C GLN A 145 6.43 2.18 0.65
N GLN A 146 6.74 2.95 1.70
CA GLN A 146 5.91 2.97 2.90
C GLN A 146 4.50 3.52 2.62
N VAL A 147 4.36 4.45 1.66
CA VAL A 147 3.04 4.88 1.19
C VAL A 147 2.32 3.73 0.50
N GLU A 148 2.97 3.03 -0.43
CA GLU A 148 2.38 1.87 -1.12
C GLU A 148 1.93 0.79 -0.13
N ASP A 149 2.74 0.50 0.89
CA ASP A 149 2.41 -0.46 1.94
C ASP A 149 1.18 0.00 2.73
N VAL A 150 1.10 1.28 3.14
CA VAL A 150 -0.07 1.84 3.84
C VAL A 150 -1.31 1.80 2.95
N VAL A 151 -1.20 2.14 1.66
CA VAL A 151 -2.31 2.05 0.70
C VAL A 151 -2.78 0.61 0.56
N ALA A 152 -1.86 -0.36 0.45
CA ALA A 152 -2.18 -1.78 0.41
C ALA A 152 -2.91 -2.24 1.69
N TYR A 153 -2.58 -1.69 2.85
CA TYR A 153 -3.34 -1.95 4.08
C TYR A 153 -4.74 -1.30 4.05
N LEU A 154 -4.84 -0.03 3.64
CA LEU A 154 -6.13 0.69 3.62
C LEU A 154 -7.14 0.03 2.66
N THR A 155 -6.69 -0.58 1.57
CA THR A 155 -7.58 -1.31 0.64
C THR A 155 -8.16 -2.59 1.25
N THR A 156 -7.56 -3.14 2.33
CA THR A 156 -8.12 -4.31 3.05
C THR A 156 -9.23 -3.92 4.03
N LEU A 157 -9.36 -2.64 4.39
CA LEU A 157 -10.36 -2.14 5.33
C LEU A 157 -11.71 -1.96 4.62
N LYS A 158 -12.44 -3.06 4.39
CA LYS A 158 -13.70 -3.06 3.62
C LYS A 158 -14.95 -3.08 4.47
#